data_AF-A0A9E3DRU5-F1
#
_entry.id   AF-A0A9E3DRU5-F1
#
_cell.length_a   1.000
_cell.length_b   1.000
_cell.length_c   1.000
_cell.angle_alpha   90.00
_cell.angle_beta   90.00
_cell.angle_gamma   90.00
#
_symmetry.space_group_name_H-M   'P 1'
#
loop_
_entity.id
_entity.type
_entity.pdbx_description
1 polymer ?
#
loop_
_entity_poly.entity_id
_entity_poly.type
_entity_poly.pdbx_seq_one_letter_code
_entity_poly.pdbx_strand_id
1 'polypeptide(L)'
;MSAEGVRDRDAAVAAWRRAEAIVYPSVMVNAVLYEQYIRVVRAITDELRDVHGEEELVQTWHEQRGLGAEMVRRLSPSMAALMDVGAVRDAAFCQRHRETLREHAKEIAAQRLLEARRTGAPWVVLFEDVTPFGSHRLEMHVRSGRAIHASAKSEPEGAATYELEVVQLDPRDGAWLLDKPPLMPARTFSRHDEWEARIAKAREDFGKD
;
A
#
# COMPACT_ATOMS: atom_id res chain seq x y z
N MET A 1 15.78 -15.70 8.22
CA MET A 1 16.20 -14.81 7.12
C MET A 1 17.59 -14.27 7.42
N SER A 2 18.58 -14.51 6.55
CA SER A 2 19.98 -14.11 6.76
C SER A 2 20.18 -12.61 6.49
N ALA A 3 21.16 -11.98 7.14
CA ALA A 3 21.46 -10.54 6.96
C ALA A 3 21.82 -10.14 5.51
N GLU A 4 22.26 -11.11 4.71
CA GLU A 4 22.55 -10.94 3.28
C GLU A 4 21.27 -10.91 2.42
N GLY A 5 20.31 -11.79 2.70
CA GLY A 5 19.01 -11.80 2.01
C GLY A 5 18.18 -10.54 2.27
N VAL A 6 18.28 -9.95 3.47
CA VAL A 6 17.63 -8.66 3.78
C VAL A 6 18.20 -7.53 2.92
N ARG A 7 19.53 -7.47 2.77
CA ARG A 7 20.19 -6.43 1.95
C ARG A 7 19.87 -6.56 0.47
N ASP A 8 19.83 -7.80 -0.02
CA ASP A 8 19.51 -8.08 -1.42
C ASP A 8 18.07 -7.66 -1.75
N ARG A 9 17.12 -7.99 -0.87
CA ARG A 9 15.74 -7.52 -0.98
C ARG A 9 15.65 -6.00 -0.99
N ASP A 10 16.31 -5.31 -0.06
CA ASP A 10 16.26 -3.85 0.02
C ASP A 10 16.85 -3.20 -1.24
N ALA A 11 17.90 -3.80 -1.81
CA ALA A 11 18.50 -3.36 -3.08
C ALA A 11 17.55 -3.57 -4.28
N ALA A 12 16.87 -4.73 -4.34
CA ALA A 12 15.88 -5.03 -5.37
C ALA A 12 14.70 -4.03 -5.31
N VAL A 13 14.12 -3.82 -4.13
CA VAL A 13 13.03 -2.86 -3.92
C VAL A 13 13.47 -1.44 -4.30
N ALA A 14 14.70 -1.04 -3.95
CA ALA A 14 15.23 0.27 -4.34
C ALA A 14 15.38 0.40 -5.86
N ALA A 15 15.77 -0.66 -6.57
CA ALA A 15 15.84 -0.68 -8.03
C ALA A 15 14.45 -0.54 -8.67
N TRP A 16 13.48 -1.30 -8.19
CA TRP A 16 12.09 -1.25 -8.67
C TRP A 16 11.47 0.13 -8.50
N ARG A 17 11.69 0.78 -7.35
CA ARG A 17 11.21 2.15 -7.10
C ARG A 17 11.86 3.19 -8.02
N ARG A 18 13.16 3.05 -8.34
CA ARG A 18 13.83 3.94 -9.29
C ARG A 18 13.25 3.81 -10.70
N ALA A 19 12.87 2.60 -11.10
CA ALA A 19 12.26 2.35 -12.40
C ALA A 19 10.90 3.05 -12.59
N GLU A 20 10.06 3.08 -11.54
CA GLU A 20 8.80 3.84 -11.57
C GLU A 20 9.03 5.34 -11.81
N ALA A 21 10.10 5.90 -11.25
CA ALA A 21 10.50 7.29 -11.47
C ALA A 21 10.99 7.59 -12.90
N ILE A 22 11.27 6.56 -13.70
CA ILE A 22 11.60 6.67 -15.14
C ILE A 22 10.32 6.54 -15.97
N VAL A 23 9.48 5.55 -15.66
CA VAL A 23 8.29 5.20 -16.44
C VAL A 23 7.17 6.23 -16.29
N TYR A 24 6.80 6.62 -15.07
CA TYR A 24 5.59 7.43 -14.86
C TYR A 24 5.71 8.89 -15.32
N PRO A 25 6.86 9.58 -15.20
CA PRO A 25 6.99 10.93 -15.73
C PRO A 25 6.89 11.03 -17.27
N SER A 26 7.00 9.90 -17.99
CA SER A 26 6.87 9.89 -19.46
C SER A 26 5.51 10.38 -19.95
N VAL A 27 4.45 10.31 -19.12
CA VAL A 27 3.12 10.86 -19.43
C VAL A 27 3.15 12.36 -19.75
N MET A 28 4.06 13.10 -19.11
CA MET A 28 4.22 14.54 -19.30
C MET A 28 4.88 14.89 -20.62
N VAL A 29 5.55 13.93 -21.26
CA VAL A 29 6.36 14.11 -22.46
C VAL A 29 5.70 13.48 -23.68
N ASN A 30 5.08 12.31 -23.52
CA ASN A 30 4.44 11.58 -24.60
C ASN A 30 3.38 10.59 -24.07
N ALA A 31 2.11 10.97 -24.21
CA ALA A 31 0.97 10.15 -23.75
C ALA A 31 0.89 8.78 -24.46
N VAL A 32 1.22 8.69 -25.74
CA VAL A 32 1.18 7.43 -26.50
C VAL A 32 2.25 6.46 -26.00
N LEU A 33 3.45 6.96 -25.74
CA LEU A 33 4.54 6.17 -25.17
C LEU A 33 4.17 5.69 -23.76
N TYR A 34 3.58 6.56 -22.94
CA TYR A 34 3.10 6.23 -21.61
C TYR A 34 2.04 5.11 -21.63
N GLU A 35 1.07 5.18 -22.53
CA GLU A 35 0.07 4.11 -22.69
C GLU A 35 0.72 2.76 -23.03
N GLN A 36 1.75 2.75 -23.88
CA GLN A 36 2.49 1.51 -24.16
C GLN A 36 3.27 1.02 -22.93
N TYR A 37 3.89 1.92 -22.15
CA TYR A 37 4.50 1.55 -20.87
C TYR A 37 3.48 0.88 -19.95
N ILE A 38 2.33 1.50 -19.71
CA ILE A 38 1.29 0.95 -18.82
C ILE A 38 0.77 -0.39 -19.32
N ARG A 39 0.57 -0.55 -20.64
CA ARG A 39 0.14 -1.81 -21.22
C ARG A 39 1.14 -2.94 -20.95
N VAL A 40 2.44 -2.68 -21.14
CA VAL A 40 3.47 -3.71 -20.93
C VAL A 40 3.67 -3.98 -19.44
N VAL A 41 3.68 -2.95 -18.58
CA VAL A 41 3.76 -3.11 -17.12
C VAL A 41 2.63 -4.00 -16.63
N ARG A 42 1.37 -3.72 -17.02
CA ARG A 42 0.22 -4.54 -16.63
C ARG A 42 0.36 -5.99 -17.07
N ALA A 43 0.78 -6.22 -18.32
CA ALA A 43 0.98 -7.58 -18.81
C ALA A 43 2.06 -8.33 -18.01
N ILE A 44 3.17 -7.68 -17.65
CA ILE A 44 4.19 -8.29 -16.79
C ILE A 44 3.62 -8.56 -15.39
N THR A 45 2.90 -7.60 -14.79
CA THR A 45 2.26 -7.80 -13.48
C THR A 45 1.27 -8.97 -13.50
N ASP A 46 0.54 -9.17 -14.60
CA ASP A 46 -0.35 -10.33 -14.77
C ASP A 46 0.41 -11.66 -14.82
N GLU A 47 1.57 -11.72 -15.47
CA GLU A 47 2.44 -12.92 -15.45
C GLU A 47 3.02 -13.19 -14.05
N LEU A 48 3.17 -12.15 -13.22
CA LEU A 48 3.68 -12.24 -11.84
C LEU A 48 2.57 -12.52 -10.81
N ARG A 49 1.32 -12.74 -11.23
CA ARG A 49 0.17 -12.84 -10.31
C ARG A 49 0.28 -13.97 -9.30
N ASP A 50 0.90 -15.08 -9.69
CA ASP A 50 1.07 -16.26 -8.84
C ASP A 50 2.28 -16.15 -7.89
N VAL A 51 3.04 -15.06 -7.97
CA VAL A 51 4.14 -14.76 -7.06
C VAL A 51 3.58 -14.06 -5.83
N HIS A 52 3.64 -14.72 -4.67
CA HIS A 52 2.99 -14.25 -3.44
C HIS A 52 3.96 -13.88 -2.33
N GLY A 53 5.25 -14.24 -2.45
CA GLY A 53 6.28 -13.91 -1.46
C GLY A 53 7.24 -12.82 -1.92
N GLU A 54 7.69 -11.97 -0.99
CA GLU A 54 8.76 -10.99 -1.29
C GLU A 54 10.06 -11.68 -1.73
N GLU A 55 10.46 -12.76 -1.06
CA GLU A 55 11.68 -13.51 -1.41
C GLU A 55 11.55 -14.16 -2.80
N GLU A 56 10.40 -14.76 -3.09
CA GLU A 56 10.07 -15.34 -4.39
C GLU A 56 10.07 -14.27 -5.49
N LEU A 57 9.56 -13.08 -5.20
CA LEU A 57 9.56 -11.94 -6.12
C LEU A 57 10.98 -11.46 -6.44
N VAL A 58 11.88 -11.39 -5.45
CA VAL A 58 13.31 -11.09 -5.67
C VAL A 58 13.99 -12.17 -6.49
N GLN A 59 13.73 -13.45 -6.20
CA GLN A 59 14.28 -14.55 -6.97
C GLN A 59 13.83 -14.51 -8.43
N THR A 60 12.52 -14.32 -8.66
CA THR A 60 11.93 -14.19 -10.00
C THR A 60 12.52 -13.01 -10.77
N TRP A 61 12.81 -11.90 -10.07
CA TRP A 61 13.46 -10.73 -10.65
C TRP A 61 14.87 -11.04 -11.16
N HIS A 62 15.64 -11.85 -10.42
CA HIS A 62 16.97 -12.27 -10.82
C HIS A 62 16.97 -13.26 -11.98
N GLU A 63 16.03 -14.20 -11.99
CA GLU A 63 15.91 -15.25 -13.00
C GLU A 63 15.36 -14.72 -14.32
N GLN A 64 14.30 -13.92 -14.27
CA GLN A 64 13.56 -13.48 -15.46
C GLN A 64 14.07 -12.15 -16.01
N ARG A 65 15.40 -12.03 -16.21
CA ARG A 65 15.98 -10.75 -16.66
C ARG A 65 15.45 -10.30 -18.03
N GLY A 66 15.10 -11.24 -18.90
CA GLY A 66 14.63 -11.01 -20.26
C GLY A 66 13.15 -10.63 -20.38
N LEU A 67 12.37 -10.72 -19.30
CA LEU A 67 10.90 -10.58 -19.33
C LEU A 67 10.44 -9.25 -19.93
N GLY A 68 11.10 -8.14 -19.57
CA GLY A 68 10.76 -6.82 -20.12
C GLY A 68 10.95 -6.75 -21.64
N ALA A 69 12.08 -7.27 -22.14
CA ALA A 69 12.36 -7.27 -23.57
C ALA A 69 11.42 -8.18 -24.35
N GLU A 70 11.05 -9.33 -23.78
CA GLU A 70 10.04 -10.23 -24.34
C GLU A 70 8.68 -9.54 -24.47
N MET A 71 8.20 -8.92 -23.40
CA MET A 71 6.87 -8.30 -23.37
C MET A 71 6.78 -7.06 -24.27
N VAL A 72 7.85 -6.26 -24.35
CA VAL A 72 7.92 -5.14 -25.29
C VAL A 72 7.87 -5.63 -26.74
N ARG A 73 8.63 -6.68 -27.11
CA ARG A 73 8.57 -7.25 -28.45
C ARG A 73 7.17 -7.78 -28.80
N ARG A 74 6.50 -8.40 -27.83
CA ARG A 74 5.18 -9.02 -28.02
C ARG A 74 4.06 -7.99 -28.16
N LEU A 75 4.07 -6.95 -27.32
CA LEU A 75 2.92 -6.05 -27.16
C LEU A 75 3.10 -4.68 -27.83
N SER A 76 4.35 -4.23 -27.96
CA SER A 76 4.70 -2.87 -28.39
C SER A 76 5.90 -2.84 -29.35
N PRO A 77 5.96 -3.70 -30.40
CA PRO A 77 7.15 -3.85 -31.24
C PRO A 77 7.55 -2.55 -31.95
N SER A 78 6.58 -1.73 -32.37
CA SER A 78 6.83 -0.45 -33.04
C SER A 78 7.42 0.63 -32.13
N MET A 79 7.23 0.51 -30.81
CA MET A 79 7.74 1.45 -29.81
C MET A 79 8.97 0.92 -29.06
N ALA A 80 9.42 -0.30 -29.37
CA ALA A 80 10.48 -0.96 -28.62
C ALA A 80 11.78 -0.14 -28.51
N ALA A 81 12.13 0.61 -29.56
CA ALA A 81 13.33 1.45 -29.58
C ALA A 81 13.24 2.68 -28.66
N LEU A 82 12.03 3.10 -28.28
CA LEU A 82 11.77 4.26 -27.42
C LEU A 82 11.50 3.87 -25.96
N MET A 83 11.43 2.57 -25.67
CA MET A 83 11.08 2.04 -24.36
C MET A 83 12.32 1.56 -23.62
N ASP A 84 12.44 1.95 -22.36
CA ASP A 84 13.39 1.32 -21.43
C ASP A 84 12.81 -0.01 -20.93
N VAL A 85 13.24 -1.09 -21.58
CA VAL A 85 12.83 -2.47 -21.25
C VAL A 85 13.18 -2.87 -19.82
N GLY A 86 14.26 -2.35 -19.25
CA GLY A 86 14.64 -2.60 -17.87
C GLY A 86 13.69 -1.90 -16.90
N ALA A 87 13.41 -0.62 -17.16
CA ALA A 87 12.51 0.17 -16.34
C ALA A 87 11.06 -0.35 -16.39
N VAL A 88 10.57 -0.83 -17.54
CA VAL A 88 9.23 -1.45 -17.66
C VAL A 88 9.11 -2.68 -16.77
N ARG A 89 10.11 -3.57 -16.85
CA ARG A 89 10.15 -4.79 -16.02
C ARG A 89 10.15 -4.40 -14.55
N ASP A 90 11.09 -3.57 -14.14
CA ASP A 90 11.29 -3.22 -12.74
C ASP A 90 10.10 -2.44 -12.15
N ALA A 91 9.40 -1.64 -12.95
CA ALA A 91 8.14 -1.01 -12.55
C ALA A 91 7.02 -2.04 -12.30
N ALA A 92 6.93 -3.10 -13.10
CA ALA A 92 5.95 -4.17 -12.89
C ALA A 92 6.25 -4.99 -11.62
N PHE A 93 7.52 -5.26 -11.32
CA PHE A 93 7.94 -5.84 -10.04
C PHE A 93 7.62 -4.91 -8.86
N CYS A 94 7.80 -3.60 -9.01
CA CYS A 94 7.38 -2.62 -8.00
C CYS A 94 5.87 -2.68 -7.74
N GLN A 95 5.07 -2.80 -8.80
CA GLN A 95 3.62 -2.92 -8.68
C GLN A 95 3.22 -4.22 -7.97
N ARG A 96 3.77 -5.37 -8.38
CA ARG A 96 3.47 -6.66 -7.73
C ARG A 96 3.89 -6.66 -6.26
N HIS A 97 5.07 -6.13 -5.94
CA HIS A 97 5.53 -5.98 -4.55
C HIS A 97 4.51 -5.21 -3.70
N ARG A 98 3.96 -4.10 -4.22
CA ARG A 98 2.90 -3.35 -3.52
C ARG A 98 1.59 -4.13 -3.39
N GLU A 99 1.23 -4.94 -4.37
CA GLU A 99 0.04 -5.81 -4.29
C GLU A 99 0.21 -6.89 -3.22
N THR A 100 1.35 -7.59 -3.22
CA THR A 100 1.69 -8.60 -2.20
C THR A 100 1.68 -8.01 -0.79
N LEU A 101 2.28 -6.84 -0.58
CA LEU A 101 2.25 -6.17 0.72
C LEU A 101 0.81 -5.85 1.18
N ARG A 102 -0.07 -5.44 0.25
CA ARG A 102 -1.48 -5.19 0.57
C ARG A 102 -2.25 -6.47 0.85
N GLU A 103 -1.99 -7.54 0.09
CA GLU A 103 -2.57 -8.88 0.32
C GLU A 103 -2.20 -9.37 1.72
N HIS A 104 -0.92 -9.33 2.07
CA HIS A 104 -0.44 -9.75 3.39
C HIS A 104 -0.99 -8.88 4.52
N ALA A 105 -1.06 -7.56 4.33
CA ALA A 105 -1.67 -6.66 5.31
C ALA A 105 -3.15 -6.98 5.55
N LYS A 106 -3.91 -7.34 4.50
CA LYS A 106 -5.31 -7.78 4.63
C LYS A 106 -5.43 -9.08 5.40
N GLU A 107 -4.55 -10.04 5.15
CA GLU A 107 -4.53 -11.32 5.89
C GLU A 107 -4.27 -11.10 7.38
N ILE A 108 -3.26 -10.28 7.73
CA ILE A 108 -2.97 -9.91 9.11
C ILE A 108 -4.18 -9.21 9.75
N ALA A 109 -4.80 -8.25 9.06
CA ALA A 109 -5.98 -7.56 9.55
C ALA A 109 -7.15 -8.53 9.80
N ALA A 110 -7.39 -9.47 8.88
CA ALA A 110 -8.43 -10.49 9.02
C ALA A 110 -8.16 -11.42 10.20
N GLN A 111 -6.92 -11.86 10.39
CA GLN A 111 -6.51 -12.68 11.55
C GLN A 111 -6.74 -11.94 12.87
N ARG A 112 -6.33 -10.67 12.95
CA ARG A 112 -6.56 -9.83 14.13
C ARG A 112 -8.05 -9.66 14.43
N LEU A 113 -8.87 -9.45 13.41
CA LEU A 113 -10.32 -9.33 13.57
C LEU A 113 -10.96 -10.62 14.06
N LEU A 114 -10.56 -11.78 13.50
CA LEU A 114 -11.03 -13.08 13.97
C LEU A 114 -10.66 -13.34 15.44
N GLU A 115 -9.42 -13.02 15.82
CA GLU A 115 -8.95 -13.15 17.19
C GLU A 115 -9.70 -12.21 18.16
N ALA A 116 -9.94 -10.96 17.75
CA ALA A 116 -10.70 -10.00 18.54
C ALA A 116 -12.15 -10.47 18.77
N ARG A 117 -12.80 -11.07 17.76
CA ARG A 117 -14.12 -11.70 17.92
C ARG A 117 -14.09 -12.87 18.89
N ARG A 118 -13.08 -13.74 18.75
CA ARG A 118 -12.93 -14.94 19.59
C ARG A 118 -12.72 -14.58 21.07
N THR A 119 -11.99 -13.51 21.33
CA THR A 119 -11.66 -13.03 22.68
C THR A 119 -12.67 -12.04 23.24
N GLY A 120 -13.64 -11.59 22.43
CA GLY A 120 -14.63 -10.60 22.84
C GLY A 120 -14.05 -9.20 22.99
N ALA A 121 -12.92 -8.90 22.37
CA ALA A 121 -12.33 -7.57 22.39
C ALA A 121 -13.26 -6.58 21.65
N PRO A 122 -13.61 -5.42 22.26
CA PRO A 122 -14.51 -4.46 21.63
C PRO A 122 -13.86 -3.75 20.44
N TRP A 123 -12.54 -3.57 20.48
CA TRP A 123 -11.77 -2.86 19.46
C TRP A 123 -10.62 -3.71 18.95
N VAL A 124 -10.28 -3.54 17.68
CA VAL A 124 -9.14 -4.20 17.03
C VAL A 124 -8.38 -3.24 16.14
N VAL A 125 -7.05 -3.26 16.22
CA VAL A 125 -6.19 -2.50 15.30
C VAL A 125 -5.97 -3.34 14.04
N LEU A 126 -6.60 -2.93 12.94
CA LEU A 126 -6.49 -3.62 11.65
C LEU A 126 -5.16 -3.30 10.97
N PHE A 127 -4.73 -2.04 11.08
CA PHE A 127 -3.50 -1.55 10.48
C PHE A 127 -2.84 -0.54 11.39
N GLU A 128 -1.52 -0.63 11.53
CA GLU A 128 -0.69 0.36 12.22
C GLU A 128 0.68 0.38 11.54
N ASP A 129 1.10 1.56 11.12
CA ASP A 129 2.41 1.80 10.52
C ASP A 129 3.01 3.07 11.13
N VAL A 130 4.29 3.00 11.46
CA VAL A 130 5.05 4.10 12.06
C VAL A 130 6.35 4.24 11.29
N THR A 131 6.51 5.39 10.66
CA THR A 131 7.69 5.75 9.86
C THR A 131 8.32 7.02 10.42
N PRO A 132 9.57 7.35 10.03
CA PRO A 132 10.18 8.64 10.38
C PRO A 132 9.37 9.86 9.90
N PHE A 133 8.50 9.69 8.89
CA PHE A 133 7.71 10.76 8.29
C PHE A 133 6.28 10.84 8.83
N GLY A 134 5.89 9.96 9.75
CA GLY A 134 4.53 9.92 10.25
C GLY A 134 4.05 8.54 10.67
N SER A 135 2.82 8.49 11.16
CA SER A 135 2.14 7.26 11.56
C SER A 135 0.75 7.18 10.97
N HIS A 136 0.26 5.97 10.78
CA HIS A 136 -1.09 5.67 10.32
C HIS A 136 -1.64 4.51 11.14
N ARG A 137 -2.83 4.69 11.70
CA ARG A 137 -3.52 3.67 12.48
C ARG A 137 -4.98 3.58 12.07
N LEU A 138 -5.44 2.37 11.77
CA LEU A 138 -6.84 2.04 11.54
C LEU A 138 -7.31 1.06 12.60
N GLU A 139 -8.24 1.50 13.43
CA GLU A 139 -8.79 0.72 14.52
C GLU A 139 -10.31 0.61 14.37
N MET A 140 -10.86 -0.59 14.53
CA MET A 140 -12.27 -0.88 14.27
C MET A 140 -12.96 -1.41 15.52
N HIS A 141 -14.18 -0.91 15.79
CA HIS A 141 -15.07 -1.51 16.76
C HIS A 141 -15.64 -2.80 16.17
N VAL A 142 -15.33 -3.93 16.79
CA VAL A 142 -15.48 -5.27 16.21
C VAL A 142 -16.93 -5.57 15.82
N ARG A 143 -17.89 -5.13 16.64
CA ARG A 143 -19.31 -5.43 16.43
C ARG A 143 -19.96 -4.55 15.38
N SER A 144 -19.68 -3.25 15.41
CA SER A 144 -20.40 -2.27 14.57
C SER A 144 -19.66 -1.92 13.28
N GLY A 145 -18.38 -2.26 13.16
CA GLY A 145 -17.52 -1.88 12.03
C GLY A 145 -17.17 -0.40 11.97
N ARG A 146 -17.57 0.39 12.97
CA ARG A 146 -17.16 1.80 13.06
C ARG A 146 -15.67 1.85 13.32
N ALA A 147 -14.93 2.61 12.52
CA ALA A 147 -13.48 2.63 12.59
C ALA A 147 -12.92 4.02 12.74
N ILE A 148 -11.90 4.13 13.57
CA ILE A 148 -11.09 5.31 13.79
C ILE A 148 -9.88 5.20 12.86
N HIS A 149 -9.77 6.15 11.93
CA HIS A 149 -8.58 6.32 11.11
C HIS A 149 -7.84 7.56 11.61
N ALA A 150 -6.66 7.33 12.18
CA ALA A 150 -5.83 8.34 12.78
C ALA A 150 -4.47 8.34 12.07
N SER A 151 -4.00 9.52 11.65
CA SER A 151 -2.66 9.64 11.08
C SER A 151 -1.92 10.87 11.60
N ALA A 152 -0.60 10.78 11.61
CA ALA A 152 0.30 11.88 11.89
C ALA A 152 1.26 12.00 10.70
N LYS A 153 1.53 13.20 10.22
CA LYS A 153 2.54 13.48 9.20
C LYS A 153 3.54 14.47 9.74
N SER A 154 4.81 14.16 9.60
CA SER A 154 5.92 15.03 9.95
C SER A 154 6.58 15.53 8.68
N GLU A 155 6.47 16.84 8.43
CA GLU A 155 7.19 17.50 7.36
C GLU A 155 8.66 17.72 7.76
N PRO A 156 9.65 17.52 6.87
CA PRO A 156 11.08 17.64 7.22
C PRO A 156 11.49 18.97 7.84
N GLU A 157 10.82 20.06 7.45
CA GLU A 157 11.07 21.42 7.93
C GLU A 157 9.82 22.04 8.60
N GLY A 158 8.76 21.26 8.79
CA GLY A 158 7.46 21.75 9.24
C GLY A 158 7.00 21.15 10.56
N ALA A 159 5.92 21.73 11.11
CA ALA A 159 5.25 21.16 12.27
C ALA A 159 4.49 19.88 11.89
N ALA A 160 4.46 18.92 12.81
CA ALA A 160 3.65 17.72 12.63
C ALA A 160 2.17 18.07 12.51
N THR A 161 1.50 17.44 11.56
CA THR A 161 0.06 17.56 11.31
C THR A 161 -0.62 16.25 11.67
N TYR A 162 -1.67 16.32 12.48
CA TYR A 162 -2.41 15.15 12.93
C TYR A 162 -3.81 15.16 12.34
N GLU A 163 -4.26 14.03 11.83
CA GLU A 163 -5.58 13.86 11.23
C GLU A 163 -6.36 12.75 11.93
N LEU A 164 -7.66 12.94 12.07
CA LEU A 164 -8.59 11.96 12.63
C LEU A 164 -9.90 12.00 11.86
N GLU A 165 -10.35 10.84 11.41
CA GLU A 165 -11.69 10.63 10.89
C GLU A 165 -12.32 9.36 11.48
N VAL A 166 -13.64 9.26 11.42
CA VAL A 166 -14.36 8.04 11.76
C VAL A 166 -15.16 7.58 10.55
N VAL A 167 -14.93 6.34 10.14
CA VAL A 167 -15.52 5.74 8.94
C VAL A 167 -16.29 4.47 9.27
N GLN A 168 -17.01 3.94 8.29
CA GLN A 168 -17.69 2.66 8.38
C GLN A 168 -16.92 1.62 7.57
N LEU A 169 -16.47 0.57 8.24
CA LEU A 169 -15.97 -0.65 7.61
C LEU A 169 -17.09 -1.71 7.63
N ASP A 170 -16.97 -2.72 6.76
CA ASP A 170 -17.81 -3.89 6.83
C ASP A 170 -17.44 -4.68 8.10
N PRO A 171 -18.37 -4.87 9.05
CA PRO A 171 -18.07 -5.57 10.29
C PRO A 171 -17.62 -7.02 10.08
N ARG A 172 -17.83 -7.62 8.89
CA ARG A 172 -17.53 -9.02 8.58
C ARG A 172 -16.07 -9.26 8.20
N ASP A 173 -15.45 -8.34 7.49
CA ASP A 173 -14.09 -8.50 6.97
C ASP A 173 -13.18 -7.28 7.19
N GLY A 174 -13.71 -6.17 7.71
CA GLY A 174 -12.95 -4.93 7.92
C GLY A 174 -12.69 -4.14 6.64
N ALA A 175 -13.35 -4.46 5.53
CA ALA A 175 -13.22 -3.73 4.28
C ALA A 175 -13.85 -2.32 4.38
N TRP A 176 -13.23 -1.34 3.74
CA TRP A 176 -13.73 0.03 3.73
C TRP A 176 -14.99 0.15 2.86
N LEU A 177 -16.08 0.69 3.42
CA LEU A 177 -17.30 0.98 2.68
C LEU A 177 -17.21 2.38 2.05
N LEU A 178 -16.55 2.48 0.91
CA LEU A 178 -16.27 3.75 0.21
C LEU A 178 -17.53 4.48 -0.30
N ASP A 179 -18.65 3.76 -0.40
CA ASP A 179 -19.96 4.28 -0.75
C ASP A 179 -20.65 4.99 0.42
N LYS A 180 -20.15 4.81 1.65
CA LYS A 180 -20.68 5.46 2.85
C LYS A 180 -19.84 6.69 3.22
N PRO A 181 -20.48 7.84 3.48
CA PRO A 181 -19.75 8.99 4.01
C PRO A 181 -19.16 8.67 5.40
N PRO A 182 -18.08 9.35 5.78
CA PRO A 182 -17.51 9.21 7.12
C PRO A 182 -18.55 9.61 8.18
N LEU A 183 -18.59 8.85 9.28
CA LEU A 183 -19.40 9.14 10.47
C LEU A 183 -18.91 10.41 11.16
N MET A 184 -17.61 10.67 11.08
CA MET A 184 -16.99 11.94 11.43
C MET A 184 -16.00 12.30 10.32
N PRO A 185 -16.21 13.40 9.58
CA PRO A 185 -15.26 13.88 8.58
C PRO A 185 -13.86 14.10 9.14
N ALA A 186 -12.84 14.04 8.29
CA ALA A 186 -11.47 14.29 8.67
C ALA A 186 -11.32 15.66 9.36
N ARG A 187 -10.66 15.65 10.52
CA ARG A 187 -10.30 16.84 11.29
C ARG A 187 -8.79 16.85 11.48
N THR A 188 -8.23 18.04 11.37
CA THR A 188 -6.79 18.27 11.52
C THR A 188 -6.49 18.94 12.85
N PHE A 189 -5.38 18.55 13.48
CA PHE A 189 -4.88 19.09 14.73
C PHE A 189 -3.39 19.41 14.58
N SER A 190 -2.94 20.45 15.29
CA SER A 190 -1.54 20.87 15.32
C SER A 190 -0.80 20.42 16.58
N ARG A 191 -1.50 19.74 17.50
CA ARG A 191 -0.96 19.26 18.77
C ARG A 191 -1.27 17.78 18.99
N HIS A 192 -0.23 17.02 19.36
CA HIS A 192 -0.31 15.59 19.61
C HIS A 192 -1.25 15.25 20.79
N ASP A 193 -1.16 15.99 21.89
CA ASP A 193 -1.96 15.75 23.10
C ASP A 193 -3.45 15.97 22.85
N GLU A 194 -3.81 17.01 22.08
CA GLU A 194 -5.19 17.20 21.66
C GLU A 194 -5.65 16.04 20.78
N TRP A 195 -4.87 15.65 19.78
CA TRP A 195 -5.22 14.58 18.86
C TRP A 195 -5.46 13.24 19.58
N GLU A 196 -4.58 12.84 20.50
CA GLU A 196 -4.76 11.65 21.34
C GLU A 196 -6.03 11.71 22.19
N ALA A 197 -6.33 12.88 22.78
CA ALA A 197 -7.57 13.08 23.52
C ALA A 197 -8.81 12.93 22.63
N ARG A 198 -8.74 13.35 21.36
CA ARG A 198 -9.83 13.16 20.38
C ARG A 198 -9.98 11.71 19.95
N ILE A 199 -8.90 10.97 19.81
CA ILE A 199 -8.94 9.52 19.54
C ILE A 199 -9.63 8.79 20.70
N ALA A 200 -9.23 9.08 21.95
CA ALA A 200 -9.85 8.49 23.13
C ALA A 200 -11.35 8.81 23.20
N LYS A 201 -11.72 10.07 22.96
CA LYS A 201 -13.13 10.49 22.90
C LYS A 201 -13.89 9.76 21.79
N ALA A 202 -13.30 9.61 20.60
CA ALA A 202 -13.93 8.87 19.50
C ALA A 202 -14.15 7.39 19.85
N ARG A 203 -13.23 6.75 20.58
CA ARG A 203 -13.46 5.38 21.07
C ARG A 203 -14.67 5.29 21.99
N GLU A 204 -14.86 6.27 22.87
CA GLU A 204 -16.01 6.31 23.78
C GLU A 204 -17.33 6.59 23.05
N ASP A 205 -17.31 7.54 22.11
CA ASP A 205 -18.51 7.99 21.40
C ASP A 205 -18.98 6.96 20.36
N PHE A 206 -18.04 6.31 19.64
CA PHE A 206 -18.34 5.38 18.56
C PHE A 206 -18.26 3.90 18.96
N GLY A 207 -17.72 3.57 20.14
CA GLY A 207 -17.65 2.21 20.68
C GLY A 207 -18.87 1.75 21.46
N LYS A 208 -19.91 2.58 21.54
CA LYS A 208 -21.22 2.22 22.13
C LYS A 208 -22.13 1.67 21.05
N ASP A 209 -22.94 0.66 21.37
CA ASP A 209 -23.93 0.09 20.44
C ASP A 209 -25.00 1.12 20.04
#